data_AF-A0A8T3LTE8-F1
#
_entry.id   AF-A0A8T3LTE8-F1
#
_cell.length_a   1.000
_cell.length_b   1.000
_cell.length_c   1.000
_cell.angle_alpha   90.00
_cell.angle_beta   90.00
_cell.angle_gamma   90.00
#
_symmetry.space_group_name_H-M   'P 1'
#
loop_
_entity.id
_entity.type
_entity.pdbx_description
1 polymer ?
#
loop_
_entity_poly.entity_id
_entity_poly.type
_entity_poly.pdbx_seq_one_letter_code
_entity_poly.pdbx_strand_id
1 'polypeptide(L)'
;MNEPIEVITDDQVSLRRRLLNVRTIGSLVFGLLLLFFLSRVIFSEDFDWAFVWRLVGQADPGFLALAFLAYYATFPLRGFRWRYVLARSGMSVRFRDATEILFLSWFVNCLVPAKLGDLYRAYLLRANYAASISRTVGTVFIERIADIIIIAVLALTAGYWSFRGRSRPDIDALFIVGFVVAVGFVLLLVGLRLFGA
;
A
#
# COMPACT_ATOMS: atom_id res chain seq x y z
N MET A 1 -42.22 -3.60 -6.59
CA MET A 1 -41.43 -4.83 -6.34
C MET A 1 -40.37 -4.46 -5.33
N ASN A 2 -40.67 -4.60 -4.04
CA ASN A 2 -39.74 -4.27 -2.94
C ASN A 2 -38.75 -5.43 -2.82
N GLU A 3 -37.49 -5.22 -3.17
CA GLU A 3 -36.44 -6.16 -2.75
C GLU A 3 -36.36 -6.12 -1.22
N PRO A 4 -36.38 -7.28 -0.55
CA PRO A 4 -36.22 -7.33 0.90
C PRO A 4 -34.83 -6.82 1.28
N ILE A 5 -34.77 -5.85 2.20
CA ILE A 5 -33.51 -5.36 2.77
C ILE A 5 -32.83 -6.55 3.45
N GLU A 6 -31.71 -6.99 2.89
CA GLU A 6 -30.89 -8.07 3.43
C GLU A 6 -30.38 -7.66 4.82
N VAL A 7 -31.01 -8.19 5.87
CA VAL A 7 -30.66 -7.89 7.26
C VAL A 7 -29.32 -8.56 7.56
N ILE A 8 -28.25 -7.75 7.60
CA ILE A 8 -26.92 -8.21 7.98
C ILE A 8 -26.97 -8.70 9.44
N THR A 9 -26.87 -10.00 9.65
CA THR A 9 -26.80 -10.62 10.99
C THR A 9 -25.45 -10.36 11.65
N ASP A 10 -25.45 -10.15 12.97
CA ASP A 10 -24.26 -9.78 13.79
C ASP A 10 -23.09 -10.77 13.64
N ASP A 11 -23.38 -12.05 13.33
CA ASP A 11 -22.39 -13.08 13.04
C ASP A 11 -21.50 -12.78 11.82
N GLN A 12 -22.00 -12.04 10.82
CA GLN A 12 -21.24 -11.65 9.62
C GLN A 12 -20.22 -10.52 9.89
N VAL A 13 -20.35 -9.81 11.02
CA VAL A 13 -19.55 -8.63 11.37
C VAL A 13 -18.71 -8.86 12.64
N SER A 14 -18.47 -10.12 13.03
CA SER A 14 -17.69 -10.43 14.23
C SER A 14 -16.19 -10.06 14.09
N LEU A 15 -15.86 -8.82 14.46
CA LEU A 15 -14.49 -8.27 14.50
C LEU A 15 -13.53 -9.16 15.30
N ARG A 16 -14.04 -9.83 16.33
CA ARG A 16 -13.29 -10.72 17.23
C ARG A 16 -12.67 -11.92 16.48
N ARG A 17 -13.37 -12.51 15.51
CA ARG A 17 -12.84 -13.63 14.70
C ARG A 17 -11.80 -13.17 13.68
N ARG A 18 -11.92 -11.95 13.14
CA ARG A 18 -10.92 -11.36 12.22
C ARG A 18 -9.62 -10.98 12.92
N LEU A 19 -9.71 -10.48 14.16
CA LEU A 19 -8.53 -10.20 14.98
C LEU A 19 -7.79 -11.47 15.41
N LEU A 20 -8.51 -12.56 15.66
CA LEU A 20 -7.94 -13.86 16.02
C LEU A 20 -7.48 -14.70 14.81
N ASN A 21 -7.50 -14.15 13.60
CA ASN A 21 -6.95 -14.82 12.43
C ASN A 21 -5.42 -14.89 12.55
N VAL A 22 -4.85 -16.09 12.38
CA VAL A 22 -3.40 -16.36 12.47
C VAL A 22 -2.59 -15.42 11.58
N ARG A 23 -3.11 -15.01 10.41
CA ARG A 23 -2.46 -14.03 9.53
C ARG A 23 -2.42 -12.62 10.15
N THR A 24 -3.51 -12.21 10.80
CA THR A 24 -3.60 -10.91 11.51
C THR A 24 -2.66 -10.91 12.71
N ILE A 25 -2.70 -11.96 13.52
CA ILE A 25 -1.82 -12.14 14.68
C ILE A 25 -0.35 -12.12 14.24
N GLY A 26 0.01 -12.85 13.19
CA GLY A 26 1.38 -12.86 12.66
C GLY A 26 1.86 -11.46 12.25
N SER A 27 1.03 -10.68 11.55
CA SER A 27 1.39 -9.31 11.17
C SER A 27 1.50 -8.36 12.37
N LEU A 28 0.66 -8.54 13.40
CA LEU A 28 0.66 -7.74 14.61
C LEU A 28 1.90 -8.04 15.46
N VAL A 29 2.21 -9.33 15.65
CA VAL A 29 3.42 -9.79 16.34
C VAL A 29 4.66 -9.30 15.63
N PHE A 30 4.72 -9.39 14.30
CA PHE A 30 5.83 -8.84 13.53
C PHE A 30 6.00 -7.33 13.73
N GLY A 31 4.90 -6.56 13.68
CA GLY A 31 4.92 -5.13 13.95
C GLY A 31 5.39 -4.80 15.37
N LEU A 32 4.91 -5.52 16.37
CA LEU A 32 5.32 -5.35 17.78
C LEU A 32 6.79 -5.72 18.00
N LEU A 33 7.27 -6.80 17.39
CA LEU A 33 8.68 -7.18 17.45
C LEU A 33 9.55 -6.11 16.79
N LEU A 34 9.15 -5.60 15.63
CA LEU A 34 9.88 -4.54 14.95
C LEU A 34 9.94 -3.27 15.82
N LEU A 35 8.83 -2.87 16.43
CA LEU A 35 8.80 -1.75 17.39
C LEU A 35 9.66 -2.02 18.63
N PHE A 36 9.67 -3.25 19.14
CA PHE A 36 10.52 -3.66 20.26
C PHE A 36 12.01 -3.55 19.91
N PHE A 37 12.44 -4.07 18.75
CA PHE A 37 13.83 -3.92 18.32
C PHE A 37 14.19 -2.46 18.06
N LEU A 38 13.29 -1.69 17.43
CA LEU A 38 13.49 -0.27 17.19
C LEU A 38 13.62 0.50 18.51
N SER A 39 12.81 0.19 19.51
CA SER A 39 12.87 0.82 20.82
C SER A 39 14.19 0.51 21.53
N ARG A 40 14.75 -0.70 21.37
CA ARG A 40 16.09 -1.02 21.92
C ARG A 40 17.20 -0.15 21.32
N VAL A 41 17.08 0.26 20.05
CA VAL A 41 18.03 1.16 19.38
C VAL A 41 17.78 2.62 19.75
N ILE A 42 16.52 3.05 19.81
CA ILE A 42 16.15 4.45 20.07
C ILE A 42 16.38 4.83 21.54
N PHE A 43 16.16 3.89 22.47
CA PHE A 43 16.38 4.07 23.89
C PHE A 43 17.73 3.51 24.37
N SER A 44 18.67 3.21 23.45
CA SER A 44 20.04 2.92 23.86
C SER A 44 20.71 4.18 24.38
N GLU A 45 21.60 4.05 25.36
CA GLU A 45 22.34 5.18 25.94
C GLU A 45 23.16 5.96 24.89
N ASP A 46 23.54 5.29 23.80
CA ASP A 46 24.29 5.87 22.69
C ASP A 46 23.44 6.74 21.74
N PHE A 47 22.10 6.80 21.91
CA PHE A 47 21.22 7.51 20.99
C PHE A 47 21.07 8.99 21.37
N ASP A 48 21.75 9.87 20.60
CA ASP A 48 21.72 11.31 20.83
C ASP A 48 20.47 11.98 20.22
N TRP A 49 19.46 12.18 21.06
CA TRP A 49 18.25 12.91 20.71
C TRP A 49 18.49 14.39 20.35
N ALA A 50 19.48 15.04 20.96
CA ALA A 50 19.79 16.44 20.67
C ALA A 50 20.38 16.58 19.26
N PHE A 51 21.19 15.62 18.84
CA PHE A 51 21.69 15.54 17.47
C PHE A 51 20.54 15.39 16.46
N VAL A 52 19.59 14.49 16.69
CA VAL A 52 18.43 14.29 15.82
C VAL A 52 17.62 15.59 15.67
N TRP A 53 17.32 16.27 16.79
CA TRP A 53 16.57 17.53 16.73
C TRP A 53 17.30 18.63 16.00
N ARG A 54 18.62 18.75 16.20
CA ARG A 54 19.44 19.71 15.46
C ARG A 54 19.43 19.41 13.97
N LEU A 55 19.50 18.13 13.58
CA LEU A 55 19.45 17.73 12.18
C LEU A 55 18.10 18.07 11.52
N VAL A 56 16.99 17.83 12.23
CA VAL A 56 15.64 18.22 11.78
C VAL A 56 15.53 19.74 11.66
N GLY A 57 16.08 20.49 12.62
CA GLY A 57 16.07 21.95 12.59
C GLY A 57 16.93 22.58 11.48
N GLN A 58 17.87 21.84 10.92
CA GLN A 58 18.69 22.27 9.76
C GLN A 58 18.06 21.94 8.41
N ALA A 59 16.90 21.26 8.38
CA ALA A 59 16.23 20.92 7.15
C ALA A 59 15.77 22.18 6.40
N ASP A 60 16.09 22.26 5.11
CA ASP A 60 15.69 23.37 4.26
C ASP A 60 14.15 23.41 4.06
N PRO A 61 13.48 24.50 4.43
CA PRO A 61 12.02 24.60 4.33
C PRO A 61 11.52 24.52 2.88
N GLY A 62 12.31 24.95 1.90
CA GLY A 62 11.97 24.91 0.48
C GLY A 62 11.88 23.46 -0.03
N PHE A 63 12.87 22.64 0.28
CA PHE A 63 12.86 21.21 -0.03
C PHE A 63 11.74 20.46 0.72
N LEU A 64 11.45 20.82 1.98
CA LEU A 64 10.31 20.25 2.72
C LEU A 64 8.98 20.60 2.05
N ALA A 65 8.78 21.87 1.66
CA ALA A 65 7.58 22.30 0.95
C ALA A 65 7.45 21.61 -0.41
N LEU A 66 8.55 21.49 -1.16
CA LEU A 66 8.54 20.79 -2.44
C LEU A 66 8.22 19.30 -2.28
N ALA A 67 8.80 18.63 -1.28
CA ALA A 67 8.50 17.23 -0.97
C ALA A 67 7.03 17.05 -0.58
N PHE A 68 6.50 17.95 0.25
CA PHE A 68 5.08 17.98 0.62
C PHE A 68 4.20 18.12 -0.63
N LEU A 69 4.44 19.14 -1.46
CA LEU A 69 3.66 19.38 -2.67
C LEU A 69 3.76 18.21 -3.65
N ALA A 70 4.95 17.68 -3.86
CA ALA A 70 5.16 16.51 -4.72
C ALA A 70 4.38 15.29 -4.21
N TYR A 71 4.42 15.03 -2.90
CA TYR A 71 3.69 13.92 -2.29
C TYR A 71 2.17 14.09 -2.46
N TYR A 72 1.62 15.24 -2.12
CA TYR A 72 0.18 15.48 -2.21
C TYR A 72 -0.33 15.60 -3.64
N ALA A 73 0.50 16.08 -4.59
CA ALA A 73 0.18 16.07 -6.01
C ALA A 73 0.01 14.64 -6.58
N THR A 74 0.55 13.62 -5.91
CA THR A 74 0.30 12.23 -6.33
C THR A 74 -1.15 11.79 -6.12
N PHE A 75 -1.90 12.37 -5.19
CA PHE A 75 -3.27 11.95 -4.92
C PHE A 75 -4.23 12.23 -6.07
N PRO A 76 -4.29 13.45 -6.65
CA PRO A 76 -5.02 13.70 -7.88
C PRO A 76 -4.63 12.73 -9.01
N LEU A 77 -3.34 12.49 -9.23
CA LEU A 77 -2.88 11.55 -10.27
C LEU A 77 -3.37 10.12 -10.02
N ARG A 78 -3.33 9.67 -8.76
CA ARG A 78 -3.86 8.37 -8.35
C ARG A 78 -5.38 8.30 -8.51
N GLY A 79 -6.09 9.37 -8.17
CA GLY A 79 -7.54 9.50 -8.40
C GLY A 79 -7.92 9.41 -9.86
N PHE A 80 -7.11 10.02 -10.75
CA PHE A 80 -7.28 9.92 -12.20
C PHE A 80 -7.08 8.48 -12.67
N ARG A 81 -5.97 7.84 -12.28
CA ARG A 81 -5.67 6.44 -12.62
C ARG A 81 -6.78 5.51 -12.13
N TRP A 82 -7.22 5.66 -10.89
CA TRP A 82 -8.25 4.82 -10.31
C TRP A 82 -9.61 5.02 -11.00
N ARG A 83 -9.98 6.27 -11.30
CA ARG A 83 -11.17 6.58 -12.11
C ARG A 83 -11.13 5.89 -13.48
N TYR A 84 -9.98 5.88 -14.15
CA TYR A 84 -9.82 5.19 -15.43
C TYR A 84 -10.09 3.68 -15.31
N VAL A 85 -9.55 3.04 -14.26
CA VAL A 85 -9.80 1.61 -13.98
C VAL A 85 -11.28 1.33 -13.66
N LEU A 86 -11.92 2.19 -12.87
CA LEU A 86 -13.34 2.07 -12.54
C LEU A 86 -14.24 2.23 -13.77
N ALA A 87 -13.92 3.18 -14.65
CA ALA A 87 -14.65 3.40 -15.90
C ALA A 87 -14.61 2.15 -16.81
N ARG A 88 -13.46 1.49 -16.92
CA ARG A 88 -13.31 0.22 -17.65
C ARG A 88 -14.07 -0.95 -17.01
N SER A 89 -14.42 -0.84 -15.73
CA SER A 89 -15.18 -1.85 -14.98
C SER A 89 -16.70 -1.61 -15.01
N GLY A 90 -17.15 -0.58 -15.76
CA GLY A 90 -18.56 -0.20 -15.89
C GLY A 90 -19.03 0.85 -14.87
N MET A 91 -18.13 1.49 -14.11
CA MET A 91 -18.47 2.47 -13.08
C MET A 91 -18.01 3.88 -13.47
N SER A 92 -18.95 4.83 -13.59
CA SER A 92 -18.63 6.24 -13.85
C SER A 92 -18.53 7.03 -12.54
N VAL A 93 -17.31 7.24 -12.06
CA VAL A 93 -17.03 8.03 -10.85
C VAL A 93 -16.47 9.40 -11.25
N ARG A 94 -16.87 10.47 -10.54
CA ARG A 94 -16.30 11.81 -10.73
C ARG A 94 -14.84 11.82 -10.26
N PHE A 95 -13.99 12.58 -10.96
CA PHE A 95 -12.56 12.67 -10.61
C PHE A 95 -12.31 13.17 -9.17
N ARG A 96 -13.08 14.18 -8.75
CA ARG A 96 -13.02 14.72 -7.40
C ARG A 96 -13.33 13.64 -6.36
N ASP A 97 -14.45 12.95 -6.54
CA ASP A 97 -14.89 11.89 -5.63
C ASP A 97 -13.89 10.73 -5.57
N ALA A 98 -13.32 10.32 -6.71
CA ALA A 98 -12.29 9.28 -6.74
C ALA A 98 -11.04 9.70 -5.94
N THR A 99 -10.63 10.96 -6.07
CA THR A 99 -9.48 11.52 -5.34
C THR A 99 -9.79 11.65 -3.84
N GLU A 100 -10.99 12.10 -3.49
CA GLU A 100 -11.47 12.27 -2.12
C GLU A 100 -11.57 10.93 -1.37
N ILE A 101 -12.17 9.91 -2.01
CA ILE A 101 -12.24 8.55 -1.46
C ILE A 101 -10.83 8.01 -1.21
N LEU A 102 -9.88 8.23 -2.12
CA LEU A 102 -8.48 7.81 -1.92
C LEU A 102 -7.82 8.54 -0.75
N PHE A 103 -8.05 9.85 -0.61
CA PHE A 103 -7.55 10.64 0.52
C PHE A 103 -8.07 10.11 1.85
N LEU A 104 -9.37 9.91 1.98
CA LEU A 104 -10.00 9.40 3.20
C LEU A 104 -9.51 7.98 3.52
N SER A 105 -9.35 7.15 2.50
CA SER A 105 -8.80 5.79 2.66
C SER A 105 -7.36 5.82 3.17
N TRP A 106 -6.54 6.75 2.69
CA TRP A 106 -5.17 6.91 3.15
C TRP A 106 -5.10 7.45 4.58
N PHE A 107 -5.99 8.38 4.93
CA PHE A 107 -6.15 8.86 6.29
C PHE A 107 -6.49 7.70 7.24
N VAL A 108 -7.46 6.86 6.88
CA VAL A 108 -7.80 5.66 7.67
C VAL A 108 -6.59 4.74 7.83
N ASN A 109 -5.80 4.52 6.78
CA ASN A 109 -4.57 3.71 6.88
C ASN A 109 -3.54 4.26 7.87
N CYS A 110 -3.55 5.55 8.19
CA CYS A 110 -2.70 6.13 9.22
C CYS A 110 -3.23 5.87 10.64
N LEU A 111 -4.55 5.70 10.79
CA LEU A 111 -5.20 5.50 12.09
C LEU A 111 -5.29 4.02 12.47
N VAL A 112 -5.54 3.14 11.49
CA VAL A 112 -5.82 1.73 11.76
C VAL A 112 -4.81 0.80 11.08
N PRO A 113 -4.41 -0.29 11.76
CA PRO A 113 -3.48 -1.27 11.20
C PRO A 113 -4.14 -2.09 10.07
N ALA A 114 -3.34 -2.94 9.43
CA ALA A 114 -3.78 -3.91 8.42
C ALA A 114 -4.39 -3.32 7.12
N LYS A 115 -4.04 -2.08 6.77
CA LYS A 115 -4.48 -1.41 5.52
C LYS A 115 -6.01 -1.40 5.35
N LEU A 116 -6.77 -1.28 6.44
CA LEU A 116 -8.24 -1.27 6.41
C LEU A 116 -8.80 -0.07 5.63
N GLY A 117 -7.99 0.94 5.32
CA GLY A 117 -8.36 2.00 4.39
C GLY A 117 -8.75 1.49 3.02
N ASP A 118 -8.19 0.37 2.53
CA ASP A 118 -8.63 -0.23 1.26
C ASP A 118 -10.06 -0.81 1.36
N LEU A 119 -10.46 -1.33 2.53
CA LEU A 119 -11.87 -1.71 2.79
C LEU A 119 -12.75 -0.47 2.89
N TYR A 120 -12.26 0.58 3.53
CA TYR A 120 -12.97 1.85 3.66
C TYR A 120 -13.25 2.48 2.29
N ARG A 121 -12.28 2.43 1.36
CA ARG A 121 -12.47 2.86 -0.04
C ARG A 121 -13.61 2.09 -0.72
N ALA A 122 -13.66 0.77 -0.52
CA ALA A 122 -14.69 -0.09 -1.12
C ALA A 122 -16.06 0.17 -0.49
N TYR A 123 -16.10 0.44 0.82
CA TYR A 123 -17.31 0.86 1.52
C TYR A 123 -17.83 2.20 1.00
N LEU A 124 -16.98 3.23 0.89
CA LEU A 124 -17.37 4.53 0.34
C LEU A 124 -17.84 4.42 -1.11
N LEU A 125 -17.17 3.59 -1.92
CA LEU A 125 -17.58 3.37 -3.31
C LEU A 125 -18.94 2.67 -3.39
N ARG A 126 -19.21 1.68 -2.53
CA ARG A 126 -20.52 1.03 -2.45
C ARG A 126 -21.61 2.01 -1.99
N ALA A 127 -21.33 2.82 -0.97
CA ALA A 127 -22.28 3.78 -0.42
C ALA A 127 -22.65 4.89 -1.42
N ASN A 128 -21.68 5.38 -2.19
CA ASN A 128 -21.88 6.52 -3.11
C ASN A 128 -22.27 6.09 -4.54
N TYR A 129 -21.92 4.86 -4.96
CA TYR A 129 -22.04 4.42 -6.37
C TYR A 129 -22.63 3.00 -6.53
N ALA A 130 -23.15 2.38 -5.47
CA ALA A 130 -23.77 1.04 -5.47
C ALA A 130 -22.88 -0.09 -6.08
N ALA A 131 -21.56 0.08 -5.99
CA ALA A 131 -20.58 -0.85 -6.55
C ALA A 131 -20.52 -2.21 -5.82
N SER A 132 -20.22 -3.29 -6.56
CA SER A 132 -19.97 -4.60 -5.96
C SER A 132 -18.59 -4.67 -5.28
N ILE A 133 -18.56 -5.15 -4.04
CA ILE A 133 -17.34 -5.21 -3.22
C ILE A 133 -16.31 -6.16 -3.83
N SER A 134 -16.72 -7.33 -4.34
CA SER A 134 -15.80 -8.31 -4.94
C SER A 134 -15.04 -7.76 -6.16
N ARG A 135 -15.70 -6.99 -7.03
CA ARG A 135 -15.06 -6.40 -8.21
C ARG A 135 -14.05 -5.31 -7.81
N THR A 136 -14.37 -4.57 -6.74
CA THR A 136 -13.49 -3.54 -6.17
C THR A 136 -12.24 -4.16 -5.54
N VAL A 137 -12.37 -5.26 -4.79
CA VAL A 137 -11.23 -5.96 -4.17
C VAL A 137 -10.29 -6.55 -5.23
N GLY A 138 -10.83 -7.13 -6.31
CA GLY A 138 -10.01 -7.66 -7.41
C GLY A 138 -9.17 -6.58 -8.12
N THR A 139 -9.73 -5.39 -8.33
CA THR A 139 -8.98 -4.26 -8.91
C THR A 139 -7.89 -3.74 -7.97
N VAL A 140 -8.14 -3.71 -6.64
CA VAL A 140 -7.08 -3.40 -5.65
C VAL A 140 -5.93 -4.40 -5.77
N PHE A 141 -6.24 -5.70 -5.85
CA PHE A 141 -5.22 -6.73 -5.87
C PHE A 141 -4.28 -6.59 -7.08
N ILE A 142 -4.84 -6.44 -8.29
CA ILE A 142 -4.06 -6.22 -9.51
C ILE A 142 -3.23 -4.93 -9.39
N GLU A 143 -3.82 -3.86 -8.86
CA GLU A 143 -3.13 -2.58 -8.62
C GLU A 143 -1.91 -2.77 -7.71
N ARG A 144 -2.05 -3.50 -6.60
CA ARG A 144 -0.94 -3.76 -5.67
C ARG A 144 0.18 -4.58 -6.28
N ILE A 145 -0.13 -5.56 -7.12
CA ILE A 145 0.92 -6.37 -7.73
C ILE A 145 1.66 -5.56 -8.82
N ALA A 146 0.94 -4.77 -9.60
CA ALA A 146 1.58 -3.84 -10.53
C ALA A 146 2.50 -2.86 -9.79
N ASP A 147 2.07 -2.30 -8.65
CA ASP A 147 2.90 -1.42 -7.82
C ASP A 147 4.16 -2.16 -7.32
N ILE A 148 4.05 -3.42 -6.86
CA ILE A 148 5.20 -4.23 -6.42
C ILE A 148 6.20 -4.46 -7.55
N ILE A 149 5.72 -4.79 -8.77
CA ILE A 149 6.59 -4.99 -9.93
C ILE A 149 7.33 -3.70 -10.27
N ILE A 150 6.62 -2.56 -10.32
CA ILE A 150 7.22 -1.27 -10.63
C ILE A 150 8.30 -0.92 -9.61
N ILE A 151 8.01 -1.09 -8.30
CA ILE A 151 8.98 -0.84 -7.23
C ILE A 151 10.18 -1.77 -7.37
N ALA A 152 9.98 -3.06 -7.66
CA ALA A 152 11.08 -4.01 -7.84
C ALA A 152 11.98 -3.61 -9.03
N VAL A 153 11.40 -3.25 -10.17
CA VAL A 153 12.15 -2.80 -11.35
C VAL A 153 12.90 -1.50 -11.05
N LEU A 154 12.28 -0.53 -10.39
CA LEU A 154 12.93 0.71 -10.00
C LEU A 154 14.09 0.46 -9.02
N ALA A 155 13.90 -0.42 -8.03
CA ALA A 155 14.93 -0.77 -7.07
C ALA A 155 16.12 -1.47 -7.74
N LEU A 156 15.87 -2.42 -8.65
CA LEU A 156 16.91 -3.12 -9.39
C LEU A 156 17.70 -2.18 -10.30
N THR A 157 17.02 -1.29 -11.03
CA THR A 157 17.65 -0.33 -11.94
C THR A 157 18.44 0.74 -11.20
N ALA A 158 17.87 1.33 -10.14
CA ALA A 158 18.56 2.30 -9.29
C ALA A 158 19.77 1.67 -8.58
N GLY A 159 19.60 0.45 -8.06
CA GLY A 159 20.68 -0.30 -7.45
C GLY A 159 21.80 -0.59 -8.44
N TYR A 160 21.49 -1.12 -9.63
CA TYR A 160 22.48 -1.36 -10.67
C TYR A 160 23.25 -0.08 -11.00
N TRP A 161 22.56 1.06 -11.15
CA TRP A 161 23.21 2.33 -11.42
C TRP A 161 24.14 2.80 -10.30
N SER A 162 23.76 2.60 -9.04
CA SER A 162 24.55 3.00 -7.86
C SER A 162 25.79 2.13 -7.66
N PHE A 163 25.69 0.84 -8.01
CA PHE A 163 26.74 -0.17 -7.76
C PHE A 163 27.50 -0.61 -9.01
N ARG A 164 27.17 -0.14 -10.22
CA ARG A 164 27.95 -0.39 -11.43
C ARG A 164 29.41 0.04 -11.20
N GLY A 165 30.31 -0.92 -11.11
CA GLY A 165 31.75 -0.67 -10.87
C GLY A 165 32.25 -0.93 -9.45
N ARG A 166 31.42 -1.40 -8.52
CA ARG A 166 31.86 -1.95 -7.24
C ARG A 166 31.63 -3.46 -7.25
N SER A 167 32.64 -4.25 -7.59
CA SER A 167 32.57 -5.71 -7.55
C SER A 167 32.50 -6.20 -6.10
N ARG A 168 31.29 -6.33 -5.57
CA ARG A 168 31.02 -6.97 -4.29
C ARG A 168 30.07 -8.15 -4.54
N PRO A 169 30.53 -9.40 -4.38
CA PRO A 169 29.73 -10.59 -4.72
C PRO A 169 28.42 -10.67 -3.92
N ASP A 170 28.38 -10.12 -2.69
CA ASP A 170 27.17 -10.06 -1.87
C ASP A 170 26.07 -9.20 -2.52
N ILE A 171 26.47 -8.09 -3.15
CA ILE A 171 25.56 -7.16 -3.82
C ILE A 171 25.04 -7.78 -5.12
N ASP A 172 25.92 -8.46 -5.87
CA ASP A 172 25.55 -9.16 -7.10
C ASP A 172 24.55 -10.30 -6.81
N ALA A 173 24.76 -11.07 -5.73
CA ALA A 173 23.81 -12.08 -5.28
C ALA A 173 22.44 -11.48 -4.92
N LEU A 174 22.41 -10.35 -4.22
CA LEU A 174 21.17 -9.61 -3.92
C LEU A 174 20.44 -9.17 -5.19
N PHE A 175 21.15 -8.70 -6.22
CA PHE A 175 20.54 -8.35 -7.51
C PHE A 175 19.95 -9.56 -8.23
N ILE A 176 20.66 -10.69 -8.24
CA ILE A 176 20.18 -11.94 -8.86
C ILE A 176 18.92 -12.42 -8.15
N VAL A 177 18.93 -12.48 -6.81
CA VAL A 177 17.76 -12.88 -6.02
C VAL A 177 16.59 -11.92 -6.27
N GLY A 178 16.84 -10.61 -6.25
CA GLY A 178 15.81 -9.60 -6.53
C GLY A 178 15.22 -9.73 -7.93
N PHE A 179 16.05 -10.00 -8.94
CA PHE A 179 15.62 -10.23 -10.31
C PHE A 179 14.78 -11.50 -10.45
N VAL A 180 15.22 -12.63 -9.86
CA VAL A 180 14.47 -13.89 -9.87
C VAL A 180 13.11 -13.74 -9.21
N VAL A 181 13.05 -13.05 -8.06
CA VAL A 181 11.78 -12.76 -7.37
C VAL A 181 10.86 -11.91 -8.24
N ALA A 182 11.37 -10.85 -8.86
CA ALA A 182 10.59 -9.97 -9.74
C ALA A 182 10.01 -10.74 -10.94
N VAL A 183 10.85 -11.55 -11.61
CA VAL A 183 10.41 -12.41 -12.74
C VAL A 183 9.38 -13.43 -12.27
N GLY A 184 9.60 -14.08 -11.12
CA GLY A 184 8.65 -15.02 -10.53
C GLY A 184 7.27 -14.39 -10.28
N PHE A 185 7.22 -13.17 -9.74
CA PHE A 185 5.96 -12.43 -9.56
C PHE A 185 5.25 -12.12 -10.89
N VAL A 186 6.00 -11.72 -11.92
CA VAL A 186 5.44 -11.46 -13.26
C VAL A 186 4.88 -12.73 -13.87
N LEU A 187 5.62 -13.85 -13.80
CA LEU A 187 5.17 -15.13 -14.33
C LEU A 187 3.94 -15.66 -13.58
N LEU A 188 3.91 -15.54 -12.25
CA LEU A 188 2.74 -15.88 -11.44
C LEU A 188 1.51 -15.10 -11.89
N LEU A 189 1.64 -13.79 -12.13
CA LEU A 189 0.54 -12.96 -12.62
C LEU A 189 0.04 -13.36 -14.00
N VAL A 190 0.97 -13.59 -14.92
CA VAL A 190 0.63 -14.03 -16.29
C VAL A 190 -0.06 -15.38 -16.23
N GLY A 191 0.43 -16.31 -15.41
CA GLY A 191 -0.21 -17.60 -15.16
C GLY A 191 -1.63 -17.45 -14.62
N LEU A 192 -1.81 -16.68 -13.54
CA LEU A 192 -3.14 -16.42 -12.97
C LEU A 192 -4.11 -15.79 -13.98
N ARG A 193 -3.61 -14.93 -14.88
CA ARG A 193 -4.42 -14.33 -15.95
C ARG A 193 -4.82 -15.33 -17.04
N LEU A 194 -3.91 -16.22 -17.41
CA LEU A 194 -4.14 -17.21 -18.48
C LEU A 194 -5.02 -18.37 -18.02
N PHE A 195 -4.88 -18.80 -16.76
CA PHE A 195 -5.63 -19.92 -16.18
C PHE A 195 -6.88 -19.49 -15.39
N GLY A 196 -7.08 -18.19 -15.16
CA GLY A 196 -8.22 -17.62 -14.44
C GLY A 196 -9.31 -17.01 -15.34
N ALA A 197 -9.24 -17.25 -16.66
CA ALA A 197 -10.29 -16.95 -17.64
C ALA A 197 -11.06 -18.24 -17.98
#